data_AF-A0AAV6I9L0-F1
#
_entry.id   AF-A0AAV6I9L0-F1
#
_cell.length_a   1.000
_cell.length_b   1.000
_cell.length_c   1.000
_cell.angle_alpha   90.00
_cell.angle_beta   90.00
_cell.angle_gamma   90.00
#
_symmetry.space_group_name_H-M   'P 1'
#
loop_
_entity.id
_entity.type
_entity.pdbx_description
1 polymer ?
#
loop_
_entity_poly.entity_id
_entity_poly.type
_entity_poly.pdbx_seq_one_letter_code
_entity_poly.pdbx_strand_id
1 'polypeptide(L)'
;MSMSEIREKWKALGDKAKQKYIEKAKLSSEAYKEQKVKVDPQENSKETFITRTQLKTACDIIRNLEPQQVESVKAMGFGGLLRLKCTRLDRKLCEQLVSKFDPISLCLYVHGKSPIITPLDVHHILGLPCEGKRVILKGDISEILPLCETHCVGAQGSIPLRHLEKYVRNTEDNDDNFKVAFVLFIMGAVLCPTSELGVNRRFLHAVRTCLLLVN
;
A
#
# COMPACT_ATOMS: atom_id res chain seq x y z
N MET A 1 22.58 40.04 -1.96
CA MET A 1 21.57 40.31 -3.00
C MET A 1 20.52 39.23 -2.90
N SER A 2 19.27 39.60 -2.64
CA SER A 2 18.17 38.65 -2.43
C SER A 2 17.67 38.06 -3.77
N MET A 3 16.99 36.91 -3.73
CA MET A 3 16.43 36.27 -4.93
C MET A 3 15.42 37.17 -5.66
N SER A 4 14.69 38.01 -4.92
CA SER A 4 13.79 39.02 -5.48
C SER A 4 14.55 40.11 -6.22
N GLU A 5 15.64 40.63 -5.65
CA GLU A 5 16.50 41.63 -6.31
C GLU A 5 17.16 41.11 -7.60
N ILE A 6 17.61 39.85 -7.59
CA ILE A 6 18.18 39.20 -8.79
C ILE A 6 17.13 39.11 -9.90
N ARG A 7 15.90 38.74 -9.55
CA ARG A 7 14.79 38.59 -10.51
C ARG A 7 14.40 39.92 -11.15
N GLU A 8 14.34 41.00 -10.38
CA GLU A 8 14.02 42.32 -10.91
C GLU A 8 15.14 42.87 -11.80
N LYS A 9 16.41 42.69 -11.39
CA LYS A 9 17.56 43.02 -12.24
C LYS A 9 17.58 42.21 -13.54
N TRP A 10 17.17 40.94 -13.51
CA TRP A 10 17.05 40.12 -14.71
C TRP A 10 15.96 40.63 -15.67
N LYS A 11 14.80 41.04 -15.15
CA LYS A 11 13.71 41.60 -15.96
C LYS A 11 14.14 42.89 -16.64
N ALA A 12 14.87 43.75 -15.93
CA ALA A 12 15.35 45.05 -16.43
C ALA A 12 16.48 44.96 -17.48
N LEU A 13 17.12 43.80 -17.67
CA LEU A 13 18.13 43.60 -18.70
C LEU A 13 17.50 43.54 -20.10
N GLY A 14 18.09 44.27 -21.06
CA GLY A 14 17.74 44.16 -22.48
C GLY A 14 18.19 42.85 -23.12
N ASP A 15 17.60 42.49 -24.26
CA ASP A 15 17.78 41.17 -24.89
C ASP A 15 19.23 40.87 -25.26
N LYS A 16 19.99 41.86 -25.75
CA LYS A 16 21.43 41.72 -26.03
C LYS A 16 22.24 41.34 -24.80
N ALA A 17 21.89 41.89 -23.62
CA ALA A 17 22.60 41.59 -22.39
C ALA A 17 22.21 40.22 -21.82
N LYS A 18 20.96 39.78 -22.03
CA LYS A 18 20.49 38.43 -21.69
C LYS A 18 21.14 37.34 -22.55
N GLN A 19 21.48 37.67 -23.80
CA GLN A 19 22.03 36.72 -24.78
C GLN A 19 23.26 35.96 -24.26
N LYS A 20 24.19 36.65 -23.60
CA LYS A 20 25.40 36.03 -23.02
C LYS A 20 25.07 34.94 -21.99
N TYR A 21 24.03 35.16 -21.18
CA TYR A 21 23.61 34.17 -20.17
C TYR A 21 22.86 33.00 -20.80
N ILE A 22 22.05 33.28 -21.82
CA ILE A 22 21.32 32.25 -22.58
C ILE A 22 22.31 31.33 -23.31
N GLU A 23 23.33 31.89 -23.94
CA GLU A 23 24.38 31.14 -24.63
C GLU A 23 25.18 30.27 -23.66
N LYS A 24 25.57 30.82 -22.50
CA LYS A 24 26.23 30.06 -21.43
C LYS A 24 25.34 28.92 -20.91
N ALA A 25 24.04 29.14 -20.79
CA ALA A 25 23.09 28.11 -20.38
C ALA A 25 22.93 27.01 -21.44
N LYS A 26 22.94 27.37 -22.74
CA LYS A 26 22.94 26.40 -23.84
C LYS A 26 24.20 25.53 -23.85
N LEU A 27 25.38 26.15 -23.78
CA LEU A 27 26.65 25.43 -23.69
C LEU A 27 26.71 24.49 -22.48
N SER A 28 26.22 24.94 -21.32
CA SER A 28 26.13 24.08 -20.13
C SER A 28 25.13 22.93 -20.29
N SER A 29 24.04 23.14 -21.03
CA SER A 29 23.04 22.11 -21.33
C SER A 29 23.60 21.06 -22.31
N GLU A 30 24.35 21.49 -23.31
CA GLU A 30 25.04 20.62 -24.26
C GLU A 30 26.13 19.78 -23.57
N ALA A 31 26.96 20.40 -22.73
CA ALA A 31 27.96 19.69 -21.93
C ALA A 31 27.33 18.65 -20.98
N TYR A 32 26.18 18.95 -20.38
CA TYR A 32 25.42 18.00 -19.56
C TYR A 32 24.88 16.83 -20.38
N LYS A 33 24.37 17.08 -21.60
CA LYS A 33 23.91 16.03 -22.52
C LYS A 33 25.07 15.13 -22.95
N GLU A 34 26.23 15.69 -23.28
CA GLU A 34 27.43 14.92 -23.65
C GLU A 34 27.96 14.07 -22.49
N GLN A 35 27.92 14.56 -21.25
CA GLN A 35 28.23 13.75 -20.08
C GLN A 35 27.23 12.60 -19.88
N LYS A 36 25.93 12.86 -20.11
CA LYS A 36 24.88 11.83 -19.99
C LYS A 36 25.00 10.72 -21.03
N VAL A 37 25.48 11.03 -22.24
CA VAL A 37 25.68 10.05 -23.32
C VAL A 37 26.88 9.14 -23.06
N LYS A 38 27.86 9.56 -22.24
CA LYS A 38 29.04 8.77 -21.88
C LYS A 38 28.84 7.82 -20.69
N VAL A 39 27.70 7.89 -20.00
CA VAL A 39 27.34 6.92 -18.97
C VAL A 39 26.64 5.76 -19.67
N ASP A 40 27.34 4.63 -19.77
CA ASP A 40 26.81 3.37 -20.28
C ASP A 40 25.48 3.02 -19.57
N PRO A 41 24.36 2.79 -20.29
CA PRO A 41 23.06 2.50 -19.67
C PRO A 41 23.00 1.21 -18.83
N GLN A 42 24.04 0.36 -18.86
CA GLN A 42 23.93 -1.01 -18.33
C GLN A 42 24.36 -1.26 -16.88
N GLU A 43 24.76 -0.27 -16.07
CA GLU A 43 25.28 -0.60 -14.72
C GLU A 43 24.80 0.23 -13.53
N ASN A 44 23.60 0.86 -13.60
CA ASN A 44 23.04 1.49 -12.39
C ASN A 44 21.52 1.66 -12.32
N SER A 45 20.73 0.81 -12.98
CA SER A 45 19.36 0.63 -12.49
C SER A 45 19.40 -0.31 -11.29
N LYS A 46 19.73 0.22 -10.11
CA LYS A 46 19.28 -0.42 -8.87
C LYS A 46 17.76 -0.41 -8.94
N GLU A 47 17.16 -1.46 -9.50
CA GLU A 47 15.71 -1.66 -9.47
C GLU A 47 15.32 -1.61 -8.00
N THR A 48 14.71 -0.50 -7.59
CA THR A 48 14.36 -0.32 -6.19
C THR A 48 13.23 -1.28 -5.90
N PHE A 49 13.45 -2.27 -5.04
CA PHE A 49 12.38 -3.09 -4.48
C PHE A 49 11.40 -2.18 -3.72
N ILE A 50 10.24 -1.92 -4.34
CA ILE A 50 9.19 -1.06 -3.79
C ILE A 50 8.15 -1.92 -3.09
N THR A 51 7.92 -1.66 -1.80
CA THR A 51 6.81 -2.25 -1.06
C THR A 51 5.65 -1.27 -1.01
N ARG A 52 4.43 -1.71 -1.35
CA ARG A 52 3.20 -0.91 -1.20
C ARG A 52 2.53 -1.05 0.17
N THR A 53 3.07 -1.91 1.03
CA THR A 53 2.57 -2.14 2.39
C THR A 53 2.62 -0.83 3.21
N GLN A 54 1.58 -0.57 3.99
CA GLN A 54 1.44 0.58 4.88
C GLN A 54 1.52 0.14 6.36
N LEU A 55 2.50 -0.71 6.68
CA LEU A 55 2.66 -1.32 8.02
C LEU A 55 2.71 -0.30 9.16
N LYS A 56 3.41 0.82 8.98
CA LYS A 56 3.43 1.89 9.98
C LYS A 56 2.02 2.42 10.24
N THR A 57 1.31 2.81 9.19
CA THR A 57 -0.06 3.31 9.27
C THR A 57 -1.00 2.31 9.91
N ALA A 58 -0.89 1.02 9.54
CA ALA A 58 -1.70 -0.04 10.13
C ALA A 58 -1.42 -0.24 11.62
N CYS A 59 -0.15 -0.28 12.02
CA CYS A 59 0.22 -0.34 13.44
C CYS A 59 -0.29 0.88 14.21
N ASP A 60 -0.23 2.08 13.61
CA ASP A 60 -0.70 3.31 14.24
C ASP A 60 -2.22 3.29 14.41
N ILE A 61 -2.99 2.77 13.44
CA ILE A 61 -4.44 2.58 13.60
C ILE A 61 -4.73 1.56 14.71
N ILE A 62 -4.09 0.39 14.66
CA ILE A 62 -4.33 -0.71 15.60
C ILE A 62 -4.10 -0.27 17.05
N ARG A 63 -3.07 0.55 17.31
CA ARG A 63 -2.76 1.07 18.65
C ARG A 63 -3.78 2.08 19.19
N ASN A 64 -4.54 2.73 18.32
CA ASN A 64 -5.49 3.77 18.67
C ASN A 64 -6.95 3.30 18.53
N LEU A 65 -7.19 1.99 18.40
CA LEU A 65 -8.55 1.44 18.43
C LEU A 65 -9.13 1.57 19.84
N GLU A 66 -10.39 1.95 19.91
CA GLU A 66 -11.14 1.97 21.16
C GLU A 66 -11.34 0.55 21.72
N PRO A 67 -11.52 0.37 23.04
CA PRO A 67 -11.68 -0.96 23.64
C PRO A 67 -12.78 -1.79 22.99
N GLN A 68 -13.91 -1.16 22.63
CA GLN A 68 -15.02 -1.85 21.97
C GLN A 68 -14.70 -2.27 20.52
N GLN A 69 -13.90 -1.47 19.81
CA GLN A 69 -13.40 -1.80 18.48
C GLN A 69 -12.38 -2.95 18.53
N VAL A 70 -11.52 -2.98 19.55
CA VAL A 70 -10.59 -4.07 19.82
C VAL A 70 -11.33 -5.39 20.00
N GLU A 71 -12.42 -5.41 20.78
CA GLU A 71 -13.25 -6.60 20.94
C GLU A 71 -13.93 -7.02 19.63
N SER A 72 -14.43 -6.07 18.83
CA SER A 72 -14.94 -6.39 17.49
C SER A 72 -13.85 -7.02 16.60
N VAL A 73 -12.62 -6.53 16.61
CA VAL A 73 -11.50 -7.12 15.85
C VAL A 73 -11.18 -8.55 16.30
N LYS A 74 -11.23 -8.82 17.61
CA LYS A 74 -11.06 -10.18 18.15
C LYS A 74 -12.20 -11.09 17.73
N ALA A 75 -13.45 -10.62 17.85
CA ALA A 75 -14.64 -11.39 17.52
C ALA A 75 -14.68 -11.81 16.03
N MET A 76 -14.17 -10.97 15.14
CA MET A 76 -14.02 -11.31 13.71
C MET A 76 -12.89 -12.32 13.42
N GLY A 77 -12.12 -12.75 14.43
CA GLY A 77 -10.97 -13.63 14.27
C GLY A 77 -9.67 -12.93 13.87
N PHE A 78 -9.64 -11.60 13.82
CA PHE A 78 -8.45 -10.81 13.46
C PHE A 78 -7.64 -10.36 14.68
N GLY A 79 -7.91 -10.92 15.86
CA GLY A 79 -7.23 -10.56 17.12
C GLY A 79 -5.71 -10.76 17.09
N GLY A 80 -5.19 -11.62 16.22
CA GLY A 80 -3.74 -11.75 15.97
C GLY A 80 -3.07 -10.47 15.51
N LEU A 81 -3.74 -9.71 14.64
CA LEU A 81 -3.21 -8.46 14.08
C LEU A 81 -3.04 -7.37 15.13
N LEU A 82 -3.79 -7.42 16.23
CA LEU A 82 -3.64 -6.46 17.33
C LEU A 82 -2.24 -6.50 17.97
N ARG A 83 -1.50 -7.60 17.78
CA ARG A 83 -0.13 -7.76 18.26
C ARG A 83 0.92 -7.27 17.26
N LEU A 84 0.52 -6.77 16.09
CA LEU A 84 1.43 -6.31 15.06
C LEU A 84 2.25 -5.10 15.56
N LYS A 85 3.57 -5.29 15.66
CA LYS A 85 4.53 -4.25 16.06
C LYS A 85 5.48 -3.84 14.94
N CYS A 86 5.47 -4.59 13.84
CA CYS A 86 6.34 -4.36 12.70
C CYS A 86 5.88 -3.13 11.91
N THR A 87 6.63 -2.04 11.97
CA THR A 87 6.30 -0.78 11.27
C THR A 87 7.08 -0.59 9.96
N ARG A 88 8.11 -1.41 9.72
CA ARG A 88 9.02 -1.31 8.57
C ARG A 88 9.50 -2.70 8.17
N LEU A 89 9.65 -2.90 6.86
CA LEU A 89 10.30 -4.08 6.30
C LEU A 89 11.71 -3.73 5.87
N ASP A 90 12.67 -4.61 6.18
CA ASP A 90 14.00 -4.52 5.58
C ASP A 90 13.88 -4.91 4.10
N ARG A 91 14.07 -3.93 3.21
CA ARG A 91 13.88 -4.12 1.77
C ARG A 91 14.86 -5.12 1.18
N LYS A 92 16.11 -5.14 1.66
CA LYS A 92 17.13 -6.06 1.15
C LYS A 92 16.80 -7.49 1.56
N LEU A 93 16.35 -7.68 2.81
CA LEU A 93 15.88 -8.97 3.26
C LEU A 93 14.66 -9.43 2.46
N CYS A 94 13.66 -8.57 2.26
CA CYS A 94 12.48 -8.91 1.46
C CYS A 94 12.85 -9.28 0.02
N GLU A 95 13.74 -8.51 -0.61
CA GLU A 95 14.25 -8.80 -1.96
C GLU A 95 14.92 -10.19 -2.01
N GLN A 96 15.77 -10.50 -1.03
CA GLN A 96 16.40 -11.82 -0.94
C GLN A 96 15.36 -12.93 -0.75
N LEU A 97 14.40 -12.76 0.16
CA LEU A 97 13.35 -13.74 0.40
C LEU A 97 12.48 -13.98 -0.84
N VAL A 98 12.05 -12.91 -1.51
CA VAL A 98 11.24 -12.99 -2.73
C VAL A 98 12.03 -13.65 -3.86
N SER A 99 13.32 -13.36 -4.01
CA SER A 99 14.19 -14.01 -5.01
C SER A 99 14.35 -15.52 -4.80
N LYS A 100 13.99 -16.02 -3.60
CA LYS A 100 14.07 -17.42 -3.19
C LYS A 100 12.70 -18.06 -2.99
N PHE A 101 11.61 -17.36 -3.31
CA PHE A 101 10.26 -17.88 -3.18
C PHE A 101 9.74 -18.36 -4.53
N ASP A 102 9.25 -19.60 -4.60
CA ASP A 102 8.53 -20.10 -5.77
C ASP A 102 7.02 -20.01 -5.51
N PRO A 103 6.28 -19.14 -6.24
CA PRO A 103 4.85 -18.96 -6.04
C PRO A 103 4.01 -20.15 -6.50
N ILE A 104 4.54 -21.07 -7.32
CA ILE A 104 3.80 -22.24 -7.80
C ILE A 104 3.80 -23.34 -6.72
N SER A 105 4.97 -23.69 -6.19
CA SER A 105 5.10 -24.68 -5.12
C SER A 105 4.88 -24.10 -3.71
N LEU A 106 4.78 -22.78 -3.59
CA LEU A 106 4.77 -22.05 -2.32
C LEU A 106 6.00 -22.32 -1.44
N CYS A 107 7.12 -22.72 -2.04
CA CYS A 107 8.36 -23.03 -1.32
C CYS A 107 9.26 -21.81 -1.17
N LEU A 108 9.91 -21.70 -0.02
CA LEU A 108 10.97 -20.71 0.22
C LEU A 108 12.34 -21.40 0.34
N TYR A 109 13.26 -21.13 -0.58
CA TYR A 109 14.58 -21.75 -0.62
C TYR A 109 15.62 -20.99 0.22
N VAL A 110 15.87 -21.45 1.44
CA VAL A 110 16.81 -20.79 2.37
C VAL A 110 17.76 -21.82 3.00
N HIS A 111 19.06 -21.57 2.93
CA HIS A 111 20.10 -22.41 3.54
C HIS A 111 19.97 -23.92 3.24
N GLY A 112 19.68 -24.28 1.98
CA GLY A 112 19.52 -25.68 1.56
C GLY A 112 18.22 -26.34 2.04
N LYS A 113 17.30 -25.59 2.65
CA LYS A 113 15.95 -26.03 3.02
C LYS A 113 14.92 -25.41 2.09
N SER A 114 13.78 -26.09 1.93
CA SER A 114 12.66 -25.66 1.11
C SER A 114 11.32 -25.89 1.83
N PRO A 115 11.05 -25.20 2.96
CA PRO A 115 9.73 -25.24 3.58
C PRO A 115 8.65 -24.77 2.61
N ILE A 116 7.56 -25.52 2.55
CA ILE A 116 6.31 -25.11 1.88
C ILE A 116 5.59 -24.17 2.84
N ILE A 117 5.22 -22.99 2.37
CA ILE A 117 4.39 -22.05 3.12
C ILE A 117 2.93 -22.47 2.97
N THR A 118 2.29 -22.76 4.08
CA THR A 118 0.90 -23.20 4.16
C THR A 118 0.01 -22.13 4.79
N PRO A 119 -1.33 -22.21 4.64
CA PRO A 119 -2.26 -21.35 5.37
C PRO A 119 -2.08 -21.41 6.90
N LEU A 120 -1.65 -22.56 7.43
CA LEU A 120 -1.39 -22.73 8.86
C LEU A 120 -0.20 -21.88 9.34
N ASP A 121 0.84 -21.73 8.51
CA ASP A 121 1.97 -20.86 8.82
C ASP A 121 1.54 -19.39 8.89
N VAL A 122 0.68 -18.97 7.96
CA VAL A 122 0.09 -17.62 7.96
C VAL A 122 -0.76 -17.41 9.22
N HIS A 123 -1.55 -18.42 9.63
CA HIS A 123 -2.29 -18.39 10.88
C HIS A 123 -1.37 -18.24 12.09
N HIS A 124 -0.32 -19.04 12.22
CA HIS A 124 0.59 -18.94 13.37
C HIS A 124 1.32 -17.60 13.44
N ILE A 125 1.72 -17.04 12.29
CA ILE A 125 2.50 -15.80 12.24
C ILE A 125 1.62 -14.56 12.42
N LEU A 126 0.48 -14.49 11.74
CA LEU A 126 -0.40 -13.30 11.72
C LEU A 126 -1.61 -13.42 12.64
N GLY A 127 -1.92 -14.63 13.12
CA GLY A 127 -3.12 -14.94 13.92
C GLY A 127 -4.42 -14.69 13.15
N LEU A 128 -4.42 -14.98 11.85
CA LEU A 128 -5.59 -14.91 10.97
C LEU A 128 -6.33 -16.24 10.95
N PRO A 129 -7.67 -16.28 10.75
CA PRO A 129 -8.39 -17.54 10.60
C PRO A 129 -7.86 -18.37 9.41
N CYS A 130 -7.59 -19.66 9.61
CA CYS A 130 -7.17 -20.59 8.54
C CYS A 130 -8.20 -21.66 8.20
N GLU A 131 -9.30 -21.73 8.94
CA GLU A 131 -10.43 -22.64 8.72
C GLU A 131 -11.73 -21.85 8.63
N GLY A 132 -12.75 -22.43 7.99
CA GLY A 132 -14.08 -21.82 7.87
C GLY A 132 -14.67 -21.95 6.47
N LYS A 133 -15.70 -21.13 6.20
CA LYS A 133 -16.38 -21.11 4.90
C LYS A 133 -15.43 -20.55 3.83
N ARG A 134 -15.56 -21.09 2.61
CA ARG A 134 -14.82 -20.58 1.45
C ARG A 134 -15.20 -19.13 1.19
N VAL A 135 -14.18 -18.27 1.11
CA VAL A 135 -14.36 -16.85 0.76
C VAL A 135 -14.76 -16.71 -0.70
N ILE A 136 -15.86 -16.00 -0.95
CA ILE A 136 -16.38 -15.75 -2.30
C ILE A 136 -15.95 -14.34 -2.74
N LEU A 137 -15.18 -14.25 -3.84
CA LEU A 137 -14.69 -12.99 -4.40
C LEU A 137 -15.54 -12.45 -5.57
N LYS A 138 -16.54 -13.23 -6.00
CA LYS A 138 -17.41 -12.91 -7.13
C LYS A 138 -18.86 -13.17 -6.72
N GLY A 139 -19.72 -12.20 -6.93
CA GLY A 139 -21.15 -12.34 -6.71
C GLY A 139 -21.91 -11.31 -7.54
N ASP A 140 -23.22 -11.28 -7.38
CA ASP A 140 -24.07 -10.26 -8.00
C ASP A 140 -23.76 -8.89 -7.40
N ILE A 141 -23.67 -7.84 -8.22
CA ILE A 141 -23.39 -6.50 -7.74
C ILE A 141 -24.43 -6.01 -6.72
N SER A 142 -25.69 -6.41 -6.88
CA SER A 142 -26.82 -6.05 -5.99
C SER A 142 -26.56 -6.43 -4.53
N GLU A 143 -25.80 -7.49 -4.31
CA GLU A 143 -25.41 -7.96 -2.98
C GLU A 143 -24.48 -7.02 -2.22
N ILE A 144 -23.68 -6.24 -2.95
CA ILE A 144 -22.66 -5.36 -2.39
C ILE A 144 -22.97 -3.88 -2.64
N LEU A 145 -24.07 -3.55 -3.34
CA LEU A 145 -24.49 -2.16 -3.61
C LEU A 145 -24.58 -1.33 -2.32
N PRO A 146 -25.22 -1.79 -1.23
CA PRO A 146 -25.28 -1.00 0.00
C PRO A 146 -23.90 -0.69 0.59
N LEU A 147 -22.98 -1.67 0.54
CA LEU A 147 -21.60 -1.49 1.00
C LEU A 147 -20.81 -0.54 0.08
N CYS A 148 -21.10 -0.58 -1.24
CA CYS A 148 -20.49 0.34 -2.18
C CYS A 148 -20.90 1.78 -1.89
N GLU A 149 -22.18 2.04 -1.60
CA GLU A 149 -22.69 3.36 -1.24
C GLU A 149 -22.02 3.87 0.05
N THR A 150 -22.02 3.06 1.11
CA THR A 150 -21.38 3.42 2.39
C THR A 150 -19.90 3.77 2.24
N HIS A 151 -19.17 3.01 1.43
CA HIS A 151 -17.73 3.23 1.23
C HIS A 151 -17.39 4.11 0.02
N CYS A 152 -18.39 4.83 -0.54
CA CYS A 152 -18.25 5.76 -1.67
C CYS A 152 -17.56 5.13 -2.90
N VAL A 153 -18.01 3.94 -3.29
CA VAL A 153 -17.45 3.12 -4.36
C VAL A 153 -18.37 3.15 -5.57
N GLY A 154 -17.84 3.58 -6.73
CA GLY A 154 -18.59 3.51 -8.00
C GLY A 154 -18.70 2.08 -8.55
N ALA A 155 -19.63 1.87 -9.49
CA ALA A 155 -19.96 0.58 -10.08
C ALA A 155 -18.83 -0.16 -10.82
N GLN A 156 -17.62 0.40 -10.94
CA GLN A 156 -16.41 -0.27 -11.46
C GLN A 156 -15.13 0.15 -10.70
N GLY A 157 -15.26 0.83 -9.55
CA GLY A 157 -14.14 1.47 -8.88
C GLY A 157 -13.40 0.58 -7.88
N SER A 158 -12.23 1.07 -7.44
CA SER A 158 -11.56 0.64 -6.23
C SER A 158 -11.89 1.58 -5.08
N ILE A 159 -11.86 1.04 -3.85
CA ILE A 159 -12.08 1.79 -2.62
C ILE A 159 -10.76 2.43 -2.24
N PRO A 160 -10.63 3.78 -2.24
CA PRO A 160 -9.36 4.42 -1.95
C PRO A 160 -8.89 4.07 -0.55
N LEU A 161 -7.65 3.57 -0.41
CA LEU A 161 -7.14 3.12 0.89
C LEU A 161 -7.12 4.27 1.92
N ARG A 162 -6.85 5.49 1.45
CA ARG A 162 -6.92 6.73 2.26
C ARG A 162 -8.31 7.00 2.85
N HIS A 163 -9.38 6.59 2.16
CA HIS A 163 -10.74 6.76 2.65
C HIS A 163 -10.94 5.81 3.82
N LEU A 164 -10.63 4.53 3.63
CA LEU A 164 -10.72 3.51 4.68
C LEU A 164 -9.88 3.89 5.90
N GLU A 165 -8.64 4.35 5.69
CA GLU A 165 -7.79 4.86 6.76
C GLU A 165 -8.46 5.99 7.54
N LYS A 166 -8.96 7.01 6.83
CA LYS A 166 -9.63 8.16 7.45
C LYS A 166 -10.89 7.73 8.21
N TYR A 167 -11.68 6.82 7.65
CA TYR A 167 -12.91 6.33 8.30
C TYR A 167 -12.57 5.61 9.61
N VAL A 168 -11.68 4.61 9.57
CA VAL A 168 -11.29 3.82 10.73
C VAL A 168 -10.67 4.67 11.84
N ARG A 169 -9.95 5.75 11.49
CA ARG A 169 -9.36 6.67 12.48
C ARG A 169 -10.36 7.59 13.19
N ASN A 170 -11.49 7.90 12.55
CA ASN A 170 -12.40 8.94 13.03
C ASN A 170 -13.73 8.39 13.55
N THR A 171 -14.03 7.12 13.29
CA THR A 171 -15.23 6.48 13.84
C THR A 171 -14.96 6.00 15.27
N GLU A 172 -15.90 6.26 16.16
CA GLU A 172 -15.95 5.69 17.51
C GLU A 172 -16.80 4.40 17.55
N ASP A 173 -17.55 4.14 16.47
CA ASP A 173 -18.43 2.99 16.34
C ASP A 173 -17.61 1.69 16.16
N ASN A 174 -18.20 0.58 16.58
CA ASN A 174 -17.66 -0.77 16.39
C ASN A 174 -18.61 -1.67 15.58
N ASP A 175 -19.50 -1.03 14.82
CA ASP A 175 -20.57 -1.62 14.01
C ASP A 175 -20.03 -2.39 12.79
N ASP A 176 -20.93 -2.88 11.96
CA ASP A 176 -20.56 -3.62 10.75
C ASP A 176 -19.82 -2.76 9.72
N ASN A 177 -20.04 -1.44 9.70
CA ASN A 177 -19.32 -0.53 8.82
C ASN A 177 -17.87 -0.36 9.27
N PHE A 178 -17.62 -0.22 10.57
CA PHE A 178 -16.28 -0.27 11.15
C PHE A 178 -15.58 -1.58 10.79
N LYS A 179 -16.24 -2.72 11.02
CA LYS A 179 -15.70 -4.06 10.73
C LYS A 179 -15.30 -4.20 9.26
N VAL A 180 -16.18 -3.80 8.35
CA VAL A 180 -15.93 -3.83 6.90
C VAL A 180 -14.77 -2.91 6.54
N ALA A 181 -14.78 -1.67 7.00
CA ALA A 181 -13.74 -0.69 6.70
C ALA A 181 -12.36 -1.13 7.23
N PHE A 182 -12.31 -1.66 8.45
CA PHE A 182 -11.10 -2.18 9.08
C PHE A 182 -10.52 -3.35 8.28
N VAL A 183 -11.33 -4.35 7.92
CA VAL A 183 -10.84 -5.52 7.17
C VAL A 183 -10.37 -5.10 5.78
N LEU A 184 -11.12 -4.27 5.06
CA LEU A 184 -10.69 -3.75 3.75
C LEU A 184 -9.38 -2.97 3.87
N PHE A 185 -9.25 -2.11 4.88
CA PHE A 185 -8.03 -1.37 5.13
C PHE A 185 -6.84 -2.31 5.35
N ILE A 186 -6.97 -3.29 6.24
CA ILE A 186 -5.92 -4.28 6.52
C ILE A 186 -5.55 -5.09 5.27
N MET A 187 -6.54 -5.47 4.46
CA MET A 187 -6.30 -6.15 3.19
C MET A 187 -5.46 -5.30 2.24
N GLY A 188 -5.86 -4.05 2.00
CA GLY A 188 -5.13 -3.15 1.11
C GLY A 188 -3.79 -2.64 1.65
N ALA A 189 -3.66 -2.52 2.97
CA ALA A 189 -2.48 -1.96 3.62
C ALA A 189 -1.42 -3.01 3.95
N VAL A 190 -1.81 -4.23 4.32
CA VAL A 190 -0.90 -5.22 4.90
C VAL A 190 -0.95 -6.56 4.18
N LEU A 191 -2.13 -7.17 4.01
CA LEU A 191 -2.24 -8.57 3.60
C LEU A 191 -2.10 -8.80 2.09
N CYS A 192 -2.71 -7.93 1.28
CA CYS A 192 -2.68 -8.03 -0.18
C CYS A 192 -2.56 -6.64 -0.83
N PRO A 193 -1.54 -5.84 -0.48
CA PRO A 193 -1.29 -4.58 -1.17
C PRO A 193 -1.00 -4.83 -2.65
N THR A 194 -1.67 -4.09 -3.53
CA THR A 194 -1.49 -4.18 -4.98
C THR A 194 -0.73 -2.95 -5.50
N SER A 195 -0.55 -2.86 -6.82
CA SER A 195 -0.04 -1.65 -7.47
C SER A 195 -1.05 -0.48 -7.45
N GLU A 196 -2.33 -0.76 -7.19
CA GLU A 196 -3.38 0.26 -7.07
C GLU A 196 -3.35 0.94 -5.69
N LEU A 197 -3.79 2.20 -5.64
CA LEU A 197 -3.89 3.00 -4.40
C LEU A 197 -5.15 2.69 -3.57
N GLY A 198 -5.82 1.57 -3.85
CA GLY A 198 -7.10 1.21 -3.29
C GLY A 198 -7.34 -0.29 -3.32
N VAL A 199 -8.44 -0.68 -2.68
CA VAL A 199 -8.88 -2.06 -2.57
C VAL A 199 -9.91 -2.32 -3.67
N ASN A 200 -9.74 -3.38 -4.45
CA ASN A 200 -10.71 -3.73 -5.48
C ASN A 200 -12.07 -4.04 -4.82
N ARG A 201 -13.17 -3.49 -5.35
CA ARG A 201 -14.52 -3.71 -4.81
C ARG A 201 -14.93 -5.18 -4.69
N ARG A 202 -14.30 -6.10 -5.45
CA ARG A 202 -14.55 -7.55 -5.34
C ARG A 202 -14.32 -8.08 -3.93
N PHE A 203 -13.47 -7.43 -3.14
CA PHE A 203 -13.26 -7.78 -1.74
C PHE A 203 -14.49 -7.48 -0.86
N LEU A 204 -15.47 -6.69 -1.32
CA LEU A 204 -16.74 -6.53 -0.61
C LEU A 204 -17.55 -7.83 -0.56
N HIS A 205 -17.47 -8.68 -1.58
CA HIS A 205 -18.08 -10.02 -1.51
C HIS A 205 -17.41 -10.89 -0.44
N ALA A 206 -16.07 -10.78 -0.33
CA ALA A 206 -15.30 -11.49 0.67
C ALA A 206 -15.74 -11.08 2.08
N VAL A 207 -15.77 -9.77 2.32
CA VAL A 207 -16.11 -9.19 3.61
C VAL A 207 -17.56 -9.48 4.00
N ARG A 208 -18.51 -9.36 3.05
CA ARG A 208 -19.90 -9.76 3.26
C ARG A 208 -20.01 -11.22 3.69
N THR A 209 -19.30 -12.11 3.01
CA THR A 209 -19.31 -13.56 3.30
C THR A 209 -18.70 -13.86 4.67
N CYS A 210 -17.59 -13.21 5.03
CA CYS A 210 -16.84 -13.52 6.24
C CYS A 210 -17.41 -12.86 7.50
N LEU A 211 -17.97 -11.65 7.39
CA LEU A 211 -18.34 -10.83 8.56
C LEU A 211 -19.85 -10.70 8.76
N LEU A 212 -20.63 -10.66 7.67
CA LEU A 212 -22.05 -10.30 7.72
C LEU A 212 -23.00 -11.50 7.57
N LEU A 213 -22.50 -12.64 7.10
CA LEU A 213 -23.28 -13.88 6.89
C LEU A 213 -22.87 -15.02 7.84
N VAL A 214 -22.04 -14.73 8.85
CA VAL A 214 -21.53 -15.71 9.82
C VAL A 214 -22.06 -15.45 11.25
N ASN A 215 -22.79 -14.33 11.46
CA ASN A 215 -23.47 -14.02 12.71
C ASN A 215 -24.98 -14.21 12.57
#